data_AF-A0A1A6FWI1-F1
#
_entry.id   AF-A0A1A6FWI1-F1
#
_cell.length_a   1.000
_cell.length_b   1.000
_cell.length_c   1.000
_cell.angle_alpha   90.00
_cell.angle_beta   90.00
_cell.angle_gamma   90.00
#
_symmetry.space_group_name_H-M   'P 1'
#
loop_
_entity.id
_entity.type
_entity.pdbx_description
1 polymer ?
#
loop_
_entity_poly.entity_id
_entity_poly.type
_entity_poly.pdbx_seq_one_letter_code
_entity_poly.pdbx_strand_id
1 'polypeptide(L)'
;MLAPQGIFHHLRLEVDTHRFVRRKKKAAATGGKKAAKYSKDYTEGWVEFRDKRIAKRVAASLHNTPMGARRRSPFRYDLWNLKYLHRFTWSHLSEHLAFERQVRRQRLRAEVAQAKRETDFYLQSVERGKRFLAADGDATRPNSSWTFAQRPTEQELRARKAARPGGRERARLANAQDQARSNRGLLARIFGAPPPAESKEEP
;
A
#
# COMPACT_ATOMS: atom_id res chain seq x y z
N MET A 1 -39.60 10.18 20.11
CA MET A 1 -39.76 8.98 20.96
C MET A 1 -38.66 7.99 20.59
N LEU A 2 -37.59 7.94 21.39
CA LEU A 2 -36.47 7.00 21.18
C LEU A 2 -36.88 5.64 21.77
N ALA A 3 -36.88 4.59 20.93
CA ALA A 3 -37.20 3.24 21.34
C ALA A 3 -36.22 2.74 22.42
N PRO A 4 -36.68 2.02 23.46
CA PRO A 4 -35.80 1.47 24.47
C PRO A 4 -34.96 0.36 23.85
N GLN A 5 -33.65 0.59 23.81
CA GLN A 5 -32.66 -0.39 23.35
C GLN A 5 -32.69 -1.57 24.31
N GLY A 6 -33.45 -2.62 23.97
CA GLY A 6 -33.48 -3.87 24.71
C GLY A 6 -32.07 -4.41 24.84
N ILE A 7 -31.62 -4.67 26.06
CA ILE A 7 -30.30 -5.25 26.30
C ILE A 7 -30.37 -6.72 25.84
N PHE A 8 -29.89 -6.98 24.63
CA PHE A 8 -29.80 -8.32 24.06
C PHE A 8 -28.58 -9.06 24.62
N HIS A 9 -28.73 -10.36 24.81
CA HIS A 9 -27.81 -11.19 25.59
C HIS A 9 -27.58 -12.54 24.88
N HIS A 10 -26.33 -12.87 24.57
CA HIS A 10 -25.98 -13.84 23.52
C HIS A 10 -25.21 -15.06 24.02
N LEU A 11 -25.23 -16.14 23.24
CA LEU A 11 -24.39 -17.32 23.41
C LEU A 11 -23.38 -17.45 22.26
N ARG A 12 -22.10 -17.61 22.60
CA ARG A 12 -21.01 -18.15 21.77
C ARG A 12 -21.12 -19.67 21.71
N LEU A 13 -21.19 -20.28 20.53
CA LEU A 13 -20.85 -21.69 20.35
C LEU A 13 -19.36 -21.78 20.04
N GLU A 14 -18.56 -22.37 20.92
CA GLU A 14 -17.14 -22.65 20.66
C GLU A 14 -16.96 -24.15 20.50
N VAL A 15 -17.33 -24.74 19.37
CA VAL A 15 -17.16 -26.19 19.17
C VAL A 15 -15.67 -26.53 19.23
N ASP A 16 -15.27 -27.34 20.20
CA ASP A 16 -13.87 -27.69 20.46
C ASP A 16 -13.28 -28.44 19.26
N THR A 17 -12.29 -27.83 18.61
CA THR A 17 -11.79 -28.22 17.27
C THR A 17 -10.69 -29.27 17.29
N HIS A 18 -10.25 -29.76 18.45
CA HIS A 18 -9.07 -30.62 18.50
C HIS A 18 -9.24 -32.03 17.90
N ARG A 19 -10.48 -32.50 17.66
CA ARG A 19 -10.73 -33.84 17.10
C ARG A 19 -11.01 -33.85 15.58
N PHE A 20 -11.42 -32.73 14.98
CA PHE A 20 -11.78 -32.65 13.55
C PHE A 20 -10.55 -32.74 12.62
N VAL A 21 -9.40 -32.23 13.05
CA VAL A 21 -8.14 -32.31 12.29
C VAL A 21 -7.70 -33.77 12.08
N ARG A 22 -8.00 -34.66 13.03
CA ARG A 22 -7.70 -36.12 12.91
C ARG A 22 -8.56 -36.81 11.85
N ARG A 23 -9.81 -36.37 11.64
CA ARG A 23 -10.73 -36.99 10.65
C ARG A 23 -10.30 -36.67 9.22
N LYS A 24 -9.83 -35.44 8.97
CA LYS A 24 -9.31 -35.01 7.66
C LYS A 24 -8.04 -35.77 7.26
N LYS A 25 -7.13 -36.02 8.22
CA LYS A 25 -5.90 -36.80 7.96
C LYS A 25 -6.20 -38.28 7.61
N LYS A 26 -7.26 -38.87 8.17
CA LYS A 26 -7.67 -40.25 7.83
C LYS A 26 -8.48 -40.34 6.52
N ALA A 27 -9.35 -39.38 6.23
CA ALA A 27 -10.14 -39.39 4.98
C ALA A 27 -9.29 -39.12 3.73
N ALA A 28 -8.21 -38.32 3.84
CA ALA A 28 -7.27 -38.12 2.74
C ALA A 28 -6.37 -39.34 2.48
N ALA A 29 -6.16 -40.21 3.48
CA ALA A 29 -5.34 -41.42 3.36
C ALA A 29 -6.09 -42.62 2.75
N THR A 30 -7.42 -42.57 2.68
CA THR A 30 -8.25 -43.64 2.11
C THR A 30 -9.07 -43.05 0.99
N GLY A 31 -8.61 -43.20 -0.26
CA GLY A 31 -9.18 -42.62 -1.49
C GLY A 31 -10.64 -43.02 -1.77
N GLY A 32 -11.57 -42.52 -0.95
CA GLY A 32 -12.99 -42.84 -0.94
C GLY A 32 -13.83 -41.72 -1.56
N LYS A 33 -14.60 -42.11 -2.58
CA LYS A 33 -15.38 -41.28 -3.50
C LYS A 33 -16.54 -40.51 -2.83
N LYS A 34 -16.88 -39.38 -3.47
CA LYS A 34 -18.09 -38.54 -3.33
C LYS A 34 -18.26 -37.86 -1.96
N ALA A 35 -17.50 -36.79 -1.74
CA ALA A 35 -17.80 -35.83 -0.68
C ALA A 35 -19.19 -35.24 -0.91
N ALA A 36 -20.13 -35.57 -0.03
CA ALA A 36 -21.45 -34.96 0.00
C ALA A 36 -21.31 -33.43 0.03
N LYS A 37 -22.21 -32.74 -0.69
CA LYS A 37 -22.34 -31.29 -0.89
C LYS A 37 -22.53 -30.46 0.41
N TYR A 38 -22.20 -31.01 1.57
CA TYR A 38 -22.48 -30.49 2.91
C TYR A 38 -21.24 -30.08 3.71
N SER A 39 -20.04 -30.03 3.12
CA SER A 39 -18.83 -29.62 3.84
C SER A 39 -18.48 -28.17 3.55
N LYS A 40 -19.38 -27.25 3.90
CA LYS A 40 -18.90 -26.00 4.51
C LYS A 40 -18.78 -26.32 5.98
N ASP A 41 -17.59 -26.76 6.37
CA ASP A 41 -17.26 -27.03 7.76
C ASP A 41 -17.27 -25.67 8.49
N TYR A 42 -18.44 -25.26 8.95
CA TYR A 42 -18.56 -24.10 9.81
C TYR A 42 -17.99 -24.48 11.17
N THR A 43 -16.83 -23.91 11.49
CA THR A 43 -16.12 -24.17 12.75
C THR A 43 -16.88 -23.61 13.95
N GLU A 44 -17.58 -22.49 13.76
CA GLU A 44 -18.21 -21.72 14.83
C GLU A 44 -19.49 -21.03 14.34
N GLY A 45 -20.42 -20.78 15.27
CA GLY A 45 -21.69 -20.13 15.02
C GLY A 45 -22.13 -19.25 16.19
N TRP A 46 -23.00 -18.29 15.93
CA TRP A 46 -23.47 -17.32 16.93
C TRP A 46 -24.98 -17.30 16.97
N VAL A 47 -25.54 -17.32 18.19
CA VAL A 47 -26.99 -17.30 18.41
C VAL A 47 -27.35 -16.15 19.34
N GLU A 48 -28.28 -15.32 18.88
CA GLU A 48 -28.83 -14.19 19.62
C GLU A 48 -30.14 -14.57 20.29
N PHE A 49 -30.29 -14.22 21.57
CA PHE A 49 -31.52 -14.41 22.32
C PHE A 49 -32.09 -13.05 22.73
N ARG A 50 -33.42 -12.94 22.69
CA ARG A 50 -34.14 -11.77 23.21
C ARG A 50 -34.00 -11.64 24.74
N ASP A 51 -34.05 -12.76 25.46
CA ASP A 51 -33.98 -12.79 26.92
C ASP A 51 -32.72 -13.46 27.46
N LYS A 52 -32.01 -12.77 28.37
CA LYS A 52 -30.82 -13.31 29.05
C LYS A 52 -31.06 -14.55 29.88
N ARG A 53 -32.27 -14.68 30.43
CA ARG A 53 -32.63 -15.85 31.24
C ARG A 53 -32.68 -17.11 30.38
N ILE A 54 -33.25 -17.00 29.18
CA ILE A 54 -33.29 -18.09 28.20
C ILE A 54 -31.89 -18.41 27.72
N ALA A 55 -31.10 -17.40 27.36
CA ALA A 55 -29.71 -17.58 26.94
C ALA A 55 -28.91 -18.37 27.99
N LYS A 56 -28.88 -17.90 29.24
CA LYS A 56 -28.16 -18.58 30.34
C LYS A 56 -28.63 -20.02 30.55
N ARG A 57 -29.94 -20.27 30.50
CA ARG A 57 -30.51 -21.61 30.64
C ARG A 57 -30.06 -22.52 29.49
N VAL A 58 -30.14 -22.05 28.24
CA VAL A 58 -29.71 -22.82 27.07
C VAL A 58 -28.22 -23.11 27.13
N ALA A 59 -27.38 -22.14 27.52
CA ALA A 59 -25.96 -22.38 27.73
C ALA A 59 -25.75 -23.46 28.78
N ALA A 60 -26.31 -23.30 29.97
CA ALA A 60 -26.11 -24.26 31.06
C ALA A 60 -26.62 -25.67 30.71
N SER A 61 -27.76 -25.78 30.02
CA SER A 61 -28.38 -27.07 29.71
C SER A 61 -27.74 -27.77 28.53
N LEU A 62 -27.38 -27.03 27.48
CA LEU A 62 -26.90 -27.63 26.23
C LEU A 62 -25.36 -27.70 26.19
N HIS A 63 -24.64 -26.91 27.00
CA HIS A 63 -23.17 -26.99 27.07
C HIS A 63 -22.71 -28.38 27.54
N ASN A 64 -21.73 -28.93 26.83
CA ASN A 64 -21.13 -30.25 27.03
C ASN A 64 -22.10 -31.42 26.84
N THR A 65 -23.24 -31.20 26.17
CA THR A 65 -24.16 -32.29 25.82
C THR A 65 -23.87 -32.85 24.43
N PRO A 66 -24.13 -34.14 24.18
CA PRO A 66 -23.90 -34.73 22.86
C PRO A 66 -24.84 -34.13 21.80
N MET A 67 -24.27 -33.78 20.64
CA MET A 67 -25.01 -33.15 19.54
C MET A 67 -26.00 -34.11 18.86
N GLY A 68 -25.71 -35.40 18.86
CA GLY A 68 -26.48 -36.40 18.13
C GLY A 68 -27.03 -37.51 19.02
N ALA A 69 -28.35 -37.68 19.04
CA ALA A 69 -28.99 -38.87 19.59
C ALA A 69 -28.93 -40.08 18.62
N ARG A 70 -28.82 -39.84 17.31
CA ARG A 70 -28.97 -40.87 16.27
C ARG A 70 -27.70 -41.72 16.07
N ARG A 71 -27.87 -43.02 15.80
CA ARG A 71 -26.75 -43.98 15.66
C ARG A 71 -25.85 -43.75 14.46
N ARG A 72 -26.38 -43.12 13.42
CA ARG A 72 -25.69 -42.89 12.14
C ARG A 72 -25.43 -41.40 11.86
N SER A 73 -25.58 -40.50 12.84
CA SER A 73 -25.30 -39.08 12.62
C SER A 73 -23.79 -38.79 12.60
N PRO A 74 -23.29 -37.94 11.67
CA PRO A 74 -21.88 -37.55 11.61
C PRO A 74 -21.31 -36.96 12.89
N PHE A 75 -22.17 -36.35 13.72
CA PHE A 75 -21.86 -35.61 14.95
C PHE A 75 -22.14 -36.39 16.24
N ARG A 76 -22.22 -37.73 16.16
CA ARG A 76 -22.56 -38.60 17.31
C ARG A 76 -21.64 -38.44 18.51
N TYR A 77 -20.35 -38.21 18.26
CA TYR A 77 -19.34 -38.07 19.32
C TYR A 77 -18.99 -36.61 19.62
N ASP A 78 -19.62 -35.67 18.92
CA ASP A 78 -19.33 -34.26 19.09
C ASP A 78 -20.23 -33.71 20.20
N LEU A 79 -19.65 -32.84 21.02
CA LEU A 79 -20.36 -32.15 22.09
C LEU A 79 -20.72 -30.74 21.66
N TRP A 80 -21.86 -30.27 22.11
CA TRP A 80 -22.18 -28.84 22.10
C TRP A 80 -21.22 -28.11 23.02
N ASN A 81 -20.53 -27.09 22.54
CA ASN A 81 -19.75 -26.21 23.39
C ASN A 81 -20.26 -24.78 23.22
N LEU A 82 -20.77 -24.23 24.32
CA LEU A 82 -21.68 -23.09 24.40
C LEU A 82 -21.21 -22.23 25.57
N LYS A 83 -20.97 -20.96 25.33
CA LYS A 83 -20.55 -19.95 26.30
C LYS A 83 -21.49 -18.78 26.22
N TYR A 84 -21.99 -18.29 27.34
CA TYR A 84 -22.80 -17.08 27.35
C TYR A 84 -21.90 -15.83 27.40
N LEU A 85 -22.14 -14.86 26.52
CA LEU A 85 -21.45 -13.57 26.52
C LEU A 85 -22.41 -12.46 26.90
N HIS A 86 -22.08 -11.75 27.97
CA HIS A 86 -22.86 -10.60 28.41
C HIS A 86 -22.55 -9.37 27.54
N ARG A 87 -23.59 -8.56 27.24
CA ARG A 87 -23.47 -7.25 26.55
C ARG A 87 -22.75 -7.31 25.19
N PHE A 88 -22.76 -8.46 24.55
CA PHE A 88 -22.17 -8.67 23.23
C PHE A 88 -23.28 -8.62 22.18
N THR A 89 -23.08 -7.96 21.05
CA THR A 89 -24.09 -7.83 19.99
C THR A 89 -23.53 -8.34 18.66
N TRP A 90 -24.42 -8.69 17.72
CA TRP A 90 -24.00 -9.12 16.37
C TRP A 90 -23.13 -8.09 15.66
N SER A 91 -23.40 -6.80 15.89
CA SER A 91 -22.59 -5.70 15.34
C SER A 91 -21.12 -5.82 15.73
N HIS A 92 -20.82 -6.07 17.02
CA HIS A 92 -19.44 -6.23 17.49
C HIS A 92 -18.73 -7.41 16.83
N LEU A 93 -19.44 -8.54 16.62
CA LEU A 93 -18.88 -9.69 15.93
C LEU A 93 -18.58 -9.38 14.47
N SER A 94 -19.56 -8.79 13.77
CA SER A 94 -19.45 -8.50 12.35
C SER A 94 -18.35 -7.48 12.07
N GLU A 95 -18.20 -6.49 12.97
CA GLU A 95 -17.14 -5.51 12.95
C GLU A 95 -15.78 -6.16 13.18
N HIS A 96 -15.64 -6.99 14.21
CA HIS A 96 -14.39 -7.71 14.48
C HIS A 96 -14.00 -8.63 13.31
N LEU A 97 -14.94 -9.40 12.79
CA LEU A 97 -14.70 -10.31 11.66
C LEU A 97 -14.37 -9.54 10.37
N ALA A 98 -15.02 -8.40 10.13
CA ALA A 98 -14.71 -7.53 9.00
C ALA A 98 -13.30 -6.95 9.15
N PHE A 99 -12.94 -6.49 10.35
CA PHE A 99 -11.61 -6.00 10.68
C PHE A 99 -10.54 -7.06 10.46
N GLU A 100 -10.70 -8.26 11.00
CA GLU A 100 -9.74 -9.36 10.81
C GLU A 100 -9.56 -9.71 9.33
N ARG A 101 -10.65 -9.82 8.57
CA ARG A 101 -10.60 -10.06 7.13
C ARG A 101 -9.88 -8.95 6.39
N GLN A 102 -10.12 -7.69 6.78
CA GLN A 102 -9.46 -6.53 6.19
C GLN A 102 -7.96 -6.53 6.50
N VAL A 103 -7.56 -6.75 7.75
CA VAL A 103 -6.16 -6.85 8.17
C VAL A 103 -5.45 -7.96 7.40
N ARG A 104 -6.05 -9.15 7.33
CA ARG A 104 -5.49 -10.27 6.56
C ARG A 104 -5.33 -9.92 5.09
N ARG A 105 -6.33 -9.27 4.49
CA ARG A 105 -6.26 -8.83 3.08
C ARG A 105 -5.18 -7.78 2.85
N GLN A 106 -5.03 -6.84 3.76
CA GLN A 106 -3.99 -5.81 3.69
C GLN A 106 -2.60 -6.43 3.80
N ARG A 107 -2.40 -7.36 4.75
CA ARG A 107 -1.14 -8.11 4.90
C ARG A 107 -0.78 -8.87 3.63
N LEU A 108 -1.72 -9.64 3.07
CA LEU A 108 -1.50 -10.36 1.81
C LEU A 108 -1.17 -9.41 0.66
N ARG A 109 -1.81 -8.25 0.58
CA ARG A 109 -1.50 -7.24 -0.44
C ARG A 109 -0.09 -6.68 -0.27
N ALA A 110 0.35 -6.42 0.95
CA ALA A 110 1.69 -5.95 1.24
C ALA A 110 2.74 -7.01 0.87
N GLU A 111 2.52 -8.28 1.24
CA GLU A 111 3.38 -9.41 0.87
C GLU A 111 3.48 -9.58 -0.65
N VAL A 112 2.34 -9.52 -1.36
CA VAL A 112 2.33 -9.57 -2.84
C VAL A 112 3.04 -8.36 -3.45
N ALA A 113 2.86 -7.17 -2.89
CA ALA A 113 3.53 -5.96 -3.38
C ALA A 113 5.05 -6.04 -3.18
N GLN A 114 5.50 -6.61 -2.06
CA GLN A 114 6.92 -6.85 -1.80
C GLN A 114 7.51 -7.83 -2.82
N ALA A 115 6.88 -8.99 -3.02
CA ALA A 115 7.35 -9.99 -3.98
C ALA A 115 7.40 -9.43 -5.41
N LYS A 116 6.42 -8.58 -5.80
CA LYS A 116 6.43 -7.88 -7.08
C LYS A 116 7.61 -6.92 -7.21
N ARG A 117 7.86 -6.08 -6.20
CA ARG A 117 9.01 -5.15 -6.21
C ARG A 117 10.34 -5.88 -6.37
N GLU A 118 10.52 -6.99 -5.65
CA GLU A 118 11.73 -7.81 -5.75
C GLU A 118 11.88 -8.44 -7.14
N THR A 119 10.78 -8.93 -7.71
CA THR A 119 10.76 -9.49 -9.08
C THR A 119 11.06 -8.43 -10.14
N ASP A 120 10.40 -7.28 -10.06
CA ASP A 120 10.59 -6.17 -10.99
C ASP A 120 12.04 -5.65 -10.93
N PHE A 121 12.61 -5.56 -9.73
CA PHE A 121 14.01 -5.19 -9.54
C PHE A 121 14.97 -6.20 -10.20
N TYR A 122 14.70 -7.50 -10.06
CA TYR A 122 15.48 -8.54 -10.72
C TYR A 122 15.40 -8.42 -12.25
N LEU A 123 14.20 -8.25 -12.80
CA LEU A 123 14.00 -8.09 -14.25
C LEU A 123 14.76 -6.87 -14.80
N GLN A 124 14.67 -5.73 -14.11
CA GLN A 124 15.40 -4.52 -14.49
C GLN A 124 16.92 -4.71 -14.41
N SER A 125 17.41 -5.43 -13.39
CA SER A 125 18.83 -5.71 -13.23
C SER A 125 19.36 -6.63 -14.32
N VAL A 126 18.61 -7.67 -14.70
CA VAL A 126 18.93 -8.57 -15.82
C VAL A 126 18.91 -7.82 -17.14
N GLU A 127 17.89 -7.00 -17.40
CA GLU A 127 17.82 -6.20 -18.63
C GLU A 127 19.00 -5.22 -18.72
N ARG A 128 19.32 -4.55 -17.61
CA ARG A 128 20.48 -3.66 -17.53
C ARG A 128 21.79 -4.41 -17.78
N GLY A 129 21.96 -5.60 -17.20
CA GLY A 129 23.11 -6.47 -17.46
C GLY A 129 23.22 -6.87 -18.93
N LYS A 130 22.10 -7.27 -19.56
CA LYS A 130 22.06 -7.57 -21.01
C LYS A 130 22.42 -6.35 -21.86
N ARG A 131 21.93 -5.16 -21.50
CA ARG A 131 22.28 -3.90 -22.19
C ARG A 131 23.76 -3.55 -22.04
N PHE A 132 24.36 -3.78 -20.86
CA PHE A 132 25.80 -3.60 -20.66
C PHE A 132 26.62 -4.58 -21.51
N LEU A 133 26.26 -5.86 -21.50
CA LEU A 133 26.94 -6.88 -22.33
C LEU A 133 26.80 -6.60 -23.83
N ALA A 134 25.62 -6.18 -24.30
CA ALA A 134 25.41 -5.80 -25.69
C ALA A 134 26.18 -4.52 -26.07
N ALA A 135 26.36 -3.59 -25.12
CA ALA A 135 27.12 -2.37 -25.32
C ALA A 135 28.64 -2.59 -25.36
N ASP A 136 29.17 -3.59 -24.64
CA ASP A 136 30.60 -3.97 -24.71
C ASP A 136 30.95 -4.68 -26.03
N GLY A 137 29.97 -5.30 -26.71
CA GLY A 137 30.14 -5.91 -28.03
C GLY A 137 30.08 -4.94 -29.22
N ASP A 138 29.73 -3.68 -28.99
CA ASP A 138 29.66 -2.64 -30.03
C ASP A 138 31.05 -2.01 -30.25
N ALA A 139 31.78 -2.54 -31.24
CA ALA A 139 33.12 -2.08 -31.63
C ALA A 139 33.18 -0.60 -32.11
N THR A 140 32.02 0.05 -32.26
CA THR A 140 31.90 1.46 -32.68
C THR A 140 32.03 2.44 -31.51
N ARG A 141 31.98 1.96 -30.26
CA ARG A 141 32.13 2.83 -29.08
C ARG A 141 33.61 3.14 -28.86
N PRO A 142 34.00 4.43 -28.74
CA PRO A 142 35.37 4.77 -28.36
C PRO A 142 35.64 4.16 -26.99
N ASN A 143 36.77 3.45 -26.88
CA ASN A 143 37.27 2.85 -25.64
C ASN A 143 37.40 3.96 -24.58
N SER A 144 36.31 4.18 -23.83
CA SER A 144 36.28 5.12 -22.72
C SER A 144 36.96 4.42 -21.55
N SER A 145 38.27 4.21 -21.70
CA SER A 145 39.21 4.13 -20.60
C SER A 145 38.75 5.12 -19.54
N TRP A 146 38.37 4.59 -18.39
CA TRP A 146 37.98 5.37 -17.22
C TRP A 146 39.22 6.12 -16.75
N THR A 147 39.56 7.18 -17.49
CA THR A 147 40.64 8.07 -17.15
C THR A 147 40.16 8.80 -15.91
N PHE A 148 40.85 8.54 -14.80
CA PHE A 148 40.68 9.29 -13.57
C PHE A 148 40.99 10.75 -13.88
N ALA A 149 39.97 11.52 -14.26
CA ALA A 149 40.10 12.93 -14.55
C ALA A 149 40.42 13.62 -13.22
N GLN A 150 41.71 13.85 -12.97
CA GLN A 150 42.19 14.58 -11.82
C GLN A 150 41.41 15.89 -11.74
N ARG A 151 40.83 16.15 -10.56
CA ARG A 151 40.08 17.38 -10.33
C ARG A 151 41.01 18.57 -10.64
N PRO A 152 40.60 19.51 -11.50
CA PRO A 152 41.42 20.69 -11.80
C PRO A 152 41.69 21.44 -10.50
N THR A 153 42.94 21.87 -10.34
CA THR A 153 43.41 22.53 -9.12
C THR A 153 42.66 23.86 -8.93
N GLU A 154 42.55 24.35 -7.70
CA GLU A 154 41.76 25.56 -7.39
C GLU A 154 42.20 26.79 -8.21
N GLN A 155 43.48 26.86 -8.58
CA GLN A 155 44.05 27.89 -9.44
C GLN A 155 43.53 27.80 -10.89
N GLU A 156 43.42 26.59 -11.45
CA GLU A 156 42.82 26.36 -12.77
C GLU A 156 41.33 26.70 -12.78
N LEU A 157 40.62 26.41 -11.69
CA LEU A 157 39.21 26.79 -11.54
C LEU A 157 39.04 28.32 -11.52
N ARG A 158 39.92 29.04 -10.81
CA ARG A 158 39.92 30.52 -10.77
C ARG A 158 40.29 31.11 -12.14
N ALA A 159 41.31 30.59 -12.81
CA ALA A 159 41.72 31.02 -14.14
C ALA A 159 40.62 30.75 -15.20
N ARG A 160 39.97 29.59 -15.14
CA ARG A 160 38.86 29.23 -16.04
C ARG A 160 37.62 30.09 -15.81
N LYS A 161 37.36 30.48 -14.56
CA LYS A 161 36.28 31.41 -14.19
C LYS A 161 36.60 32.84 -14.60
N ALA A 162 37.87 33.25 -14.60
CA ALA A 162 38.33 34.54 -15.14
C ALA A 162 38.30 34.57 -16.68
N ALA A 163 38.65 33.47 -17.35
CA ALA A 163 38.63 33.32 -18.81
C ALA A 163 37.21 33.21 -19.38
N ARG A 164 36.24 32.73 -18.60
CA ARG A 164 34.81 32.78 -18.92
C ARG A 164 34.11 33.75 -17.97
N PRO A 165 34.21 35.08 -18.18
CA PRO A 165 33.37 36.02 -17.46
C PRO A 165 31.92 35.65 -17.76
N GLY A 166 31.08 35.57 -16.72
CA GLY A 166 29.72 35.03 -16.76
C GLY A 166 28.84 35.64 -17.85
N GLY A 167 28.95 35.13 -19.08
CA GLY A 167 28.29 35.69 -20.26
C GLY A 167 26.77 35.69 -20.14
N ARG A 168 26.21 34.79 -19.33
CA ARG A 168 24.77 34.76 -18.99
C ARG A 168 24.33 35.95 -18.15
N GLU A 169 25.13 36.39 -17.18
CA GLU A 169 24.81 37.58 -16.36
C GLU A 169 25.03 38.87 -17.13
N ARG A 170 26.13 38.97 -17.91
CA ARG A 170 26.36 40.11 -18.80
C ARG A 170 25.26 40.27 -19.86
N ALA A 171 24.82 39.17 -20.48
CA ALA A 171 23.72 39.21 -21.45
C ALA A 171 22.38 39.59 -20.81
N ARG A 172 22.10 39.13 -19.58
CA ARG A 172 20.91 39.55 -18.82
C ARG A 172 20.94 41.05 -18.48
N LEU A 173 22.10 41.56 -18.05
CA LEU A 173 22.27 42.99 -17.74
C LEU A 173 22.19 43.88 -19.00
N ALA A 174 22.72 43.41 -20.13
CA ALA A 174 22.60 44.10 -21.41
C ALA A 174 21.14 44.19 -21.87
N ASN A 175 20.40 43.08 -21.82
CA ASN A 175 18.95 43.08 -22.12
C ASN A 175 18.16 44.01 -21.19
N ALA A 176 18.50 44.07 -19.90
CA ALA A 176 17.86 44.98 -18.95
C ALA A 176 18.16 46.46 -19.27
N GLN A 177 19.38 46.78 -19.71
CA GLN A 177 19.74 48.12 -20.18
C GLN A 177 19.02 48.50 -21.48
N ASP A 178 18.89 47.57 -22.43
CA ASP A 178 18.16 47.82 -23.68
C ASP A 178 16.66 48.03 -23.43
N GLN A 179 16.07 47.27 -22.51
CA GLN A 179 14.70 47.51 -22.03
C GLN A 179 14.55 48.85 -21.29
N ALA A 180 15.57 49.30 -20.54
CA ALA A 180 15.53 50.62 -19.90
C ALA A 180 15.67 51.76 -20.92
N ARG A 181 16.48 51.56 -21.98
CA ARG A 181 16.65 52.53 -23.08
C ARG A 181 15.37 52.70 -23.89
N SER A 182 14.67 51.60 -24.21
CA SER A 182 13.39 51.66 -24.93
C SER A 182 12.31 52.40 -24.14
N ASN A 183 12.35 52.34 -22.81
CA ASN A 183 11.42 53.06 -21.94
C ASN A 183 11.77 54.54 -21.71
N ARG A 184 12.97 54.99 -22.10
CA ARG A 184 13.45 56.36 -21.81
C ARG A 184 12.63 57.45 -22.50
N GLY A 185 12.22 57.22 -23.75
CA GLY A 185 11.37 58.17 -24.50
C GLY A 185 9.92 58.22 -23.97
N LEU A 186 9.40 57.09 -23.48
CA LEU A 186 8.08 57.02 -22.85
C LEU A 186 8.06 57.76 -21.51
N LEU A 187 9.10 57.55 -20.70
CA LEU A 187 9.27 58.25 -19.41
C LEU A 187 9.51 59.75 -19.58
N ALA A 188 10.24 60.19 -20.61
CA ALA A 188 10.42 61.61 -20.91
C ALA A 188 9.09 62.32 -21.25
N ARG A 189 8.16 61.62 -21.92
CA ARG A 189 6.81 62.14 -22.24
C ARG A 189 5.88 62.17 -21.03
N ILE A 190 6.03 61.23 -20.10
CA ILE A 190 5.20 61.14 -18.87
C ILE A 190 5.67 62.18 -17.82
N PHE A 191 6.98 62.41 -17.71
CA PHE A 191 7.57 63.30 -16.71
C PHE A 191 7.99 64.68 -17.24
N GLY A 192 7.67 65.01 -18.50
CA GLY A 192 7.81 66.37 -19.05
C GLY A 192 9.26 66.85 -19.26
N ALA A 193 10.19 65.97 -19.61
CA ALA A 193 11.58 66.36 -19.86
C ALA A 193 11.77 66.92 -21.29
N PRO A 194 12.49 68.04 -21.49
CA PRO A 194 12.75 68.59 -22.82
C PRO A 194 13.67 67.66 -23.65
N PRO A 195 13.40 67.47 -24.97
CA PRO A 195 14.21 66.60 -25.81
C PRO A 195 15.63 67.15 -25.99
N PRO A 196 16.66 66.29 -26.05
CA PRO A 196 18.04 66.73 -26.21
C PRO A 196 18.28 67.36 -27.59
N ALA A 197 18.98 68.49 -27.61
CA ALA A 197 19.31 69.24 -28.82
C ALA A 197 20.21 68.41 -29.76
N GLU A 198 19.79 68.34 -31.01
CA GLU A 198 20.42 67.62 -32.12
C GLU A 198 21.61 68.44 -32.65
N SER A 199 22.84 68.08 -32.27
CA SER A 199 24.05 68.65 -32.86
C SER A 199 24.34 67.97 -34.20
N LYS A 200 24.12 68.71 -35.30
CA LYS A 200 24.60 68.36 -36.63
C LYS A 200 26.13 68.46 -36.66
N GLU A 201 26.81 67.35 -36.95
CA GLU A 201 28.14 67.35 -37.54
C GLU A 201 28.02 66.78 -38.95
N GLU A 202 28.31 67.63 -39.95
CA GLU A 202 28.79 67.25 -41.28
C GLU A 202 30.10 68.03 -41.50
N PRO A 203 30.95 67.62 -42.45
CA PRO A 203 31.44 66.28 -42.76
C PRO A 203 32.93 66.11 -42.38
#